data_AF-A0A804IKT3-F1
#
_entry.id   AF-A0A804IKT3-F1
#
_cell.length_a   1.000
_cell.length_b   1.000
_cell.length_c   1.000
_cell.angle_alpha   90.00
_cell.angle_beta   90.00
_cell.angle_gamma   90.00
#
_symmetry.space_group_name_H-M   'P 1'
#
loop_
_entity.id
_entity.type
_entity.pdbx_description
1 polymer ?
#
loop_
_entity_poly.entity_id
_entity_poly.type
_entity_poly.pdbx_seq_one_letter_code
_entity_poly.pdbx_strand_id
1 'polypeptide(L)'
;MAGGITQLWRASGETCPHGTVPIRRTTEEEALRVRKLVEGVGESPFNNHEYAIGTVEDENLYYGAEATYNVWAPAVANNGEYSLSQFWLTSGTYATNLNTIEAGWQVLYGKSYPRFFIYWTADAYQNTGCYDLECAGFVQTNNDIVVGGSINPTSTYDGQQSEMKLLVWKDHKDGNWWLEWDSTVVGYWPSSLFSHLAKNATSVQFGGEIVNNGPSGVHTATQMGSGYFPEEGYRRAAYTRNLQVVDATNTLFPVQSLSVTAGKPNYYTITEGVNSDWGTHFFFGGPRRSDYAFGTVEDENLYYGAEATYNVWAPAVANNGEFSLSQFWLTSGTYATNLNTIEAGWQVLYGNSYPRFFIYWTADAYQSTGCYDLTCPGFVQTNNDIVVGGSINPTSTYDGQQSEMKLLVWKDHKDGNWWLEWDSTVVGYWPSSLFSHLADSATSVQFGGEIVNNGTSGVHTATQMGSGYFPEEGYRRAAYTRNLQVVDANNTLFPVQSLSLTAGKPNCYNITKGVNSDWGTHFFFGGPGRSDVCP
;
A
#
# COMPACT_ATOMS: atom_id res chain seq x y z
N MET A 1 26.08 18.95 15.40
CA MET A 1 25.49 18.30 16.58
C MET A 1 24.10 17.83 16.18
N ALA A 2 23.90 16.53 15.98
CA ALA A 2 22.56 15.99 15.80
C ALA A 2 21.84 16.19 17.14
N GLY A 3 20.79 17.02 17.17
CA GLY A 3 19.97 17.16 18.37
C GLY A 3 19.27 15.83 18.61
N GLY A 4 19.58 15.17 19.73
CA GLY A 4 19.02 13.86 20.06
C GLY A 4 17.49 13.91 20.08
N ILE A 5 16.86 12.83 19.64
CA ILE A 5 15.42 12.65 19.81
C ILE A 5 15.10 12.70 21.31
N THR A 6 14.01 13.38 21.65
CA THR A 6 13.46 13.38 23.01
C THR A 6 11.97 13.05 22.95
N GLN A 7 11.37 12.81 24.10
CA GLN A 7 9.92 12.69 24.17
C GLN A 7 9.29 14.01 24.56
N LEU A 8 8.12 14.32 23.99
CA LEU A 8 7.46 15.63 24.16
C LEU A 8 7.21 16.00 25.62
N TRP A 9 7.01 15.02 26.52
CA TRP A 9 6.81 15.29 27.94
C TRP A 9 8.03 15.94 28.61
N ARG A 10 9.25 15.71 28.11
CA ARG A 10 10.45 16.38 28.62
C ARG A 10 10.50 17.86 28.29
N ALA A 11 9.77 18.30 27.26
CA ALA A 11 9.73 19.70 26.87
C ALA A 11 9.05 20.59 27.93
N SER A 12 8.24 20.02 28.84
CA SER A 12 7.66 20.77 29.97
C SER A 12 8.66 21.01 31.11
N GLY A 13 9.82 20.34 31.11
CA GLY A 13 10.79 20.35 32.21
C GLY A 13 10.40 19.46 33.40
N GLU A 14 9.32 18.70 33.29
CA GLU A 14 8.89 17.77 34.33
C GLU A 14 9.80 16.54 34.43
N THR A 15 9.94 16.01 35.64
CA THR A 15 10.74 14.81 35.94
C THR A 15 9.97 13.89 36.88
N CYS A 16 10.05 12.58 36.65
CA CYS A 16 9.50 11.62 37.59
C CYS A 16 10.30 11.61 38.91
N PRO A 17 9.62 11.61 40.08
CA PRO A 17 10.27 11.44 41.37
C PRO A 17 11.20 10.21 41.40
N HIS A 18 12.24 10.28 42.22
CA HIS A 18 13.19 9.17 42.38
C HIS A 18 12.45 7.88 42.80
N GLY A 19 12.74 6.78 42.09
CA GLY A 19 12.09 5.48 42.33
C GLY A 19 10.70 5.32 41.70
N THR A 20 10.29 6.25 40.83
CA THR A 20 9.04 6.16 40.07
C THR A 20 9.31 6.21 38.57
N VAL A 21 8.43 5.63 37.76
CA VAL A 21 8.49 5.65 36.30
C VAL A 21 7.32 6.43 35.74
N PRO A 22 7.48 7.11 34.59
CA PRO A 22 6.37 7.82 33.98
C PRO A 22 5.43 6.82 33.28
N ILE A 23 4.12 6.98 33.51
CA ILE A 23 3.08 6.15 32.89
C ILE A 23 2.18 7.07 32.07
N ARG A 24 1.99 6.74 30.79
CA ARG A 24 1.06 7.46 29.91
C ARG A 24 -0.36 7.23 30.43
N ARG A 25 -1.12 8.31 30.61
CA ARG A 25 -2.57 8.20 30.86
C ARG A 25 -3.27 7.83 29.56
N THR A 26 -4.01 6.73 29.58
CA THR A 26 -4.88 6.30 28.48
C THR A 26 -6.28 6.86 28.72
N THR A 27 -6.92 7.42 27.69
CA THR A 27 -8.32 7.87 27.80
C THR A 27 -9.27 6.68 27.77
N GLU A 28 -10.49 6.85 28.28
CA GLU A 28 -11.52 5.80 28.22
C GLU A 28 -11.83 5.38 26.77
N GLU A 29 -11.82 6.34 25.84
CA GLU A 29 -11.96 6.09 24.40
C GLU A 29 -10.80 5.28 23.82
N GLU A 30 -9.55 5.57 24.21
CA GLU A 30 -8.37 4.80 23.78
C GLU A 30 -8.42 3.38 24.36
N ALA A 31 -8.77 3.23 25.64
CA ALA A 31 -8.87 1.92 26.31
C ALA A 31 -9.98 1.03 25.71
N LEU A 32 -11.15 1.59 25.40
CA LEU A 32 -12.26 0.86 24.76
C LEU A 32 -11.92 0.43 23.32
N ARG A 33 -11.02 1.12 22.63
CA ARG A 33 -10.61 0.82 21.25
C ARG A 33 -9.48 -0.20 21.19
N VAL A 34 -8.51 -0.13 22.09
CA VAL A 34 -7.51 -1.20 22.31
C VAL A 34 -8.21 -2.52 22.62
N ARG A 35 -9.24 -2.49 23.47
CA ARG A 35 -10.05 -3.68 23.79
C ARG A 35 -10.69 -4.31 22.54
N LYS A 36 -11.09 -3.53 21.54
CA LYS A 36 -11.61 -4.07 20.26
C LYS A 36 -10.51 -4.69 19.37
N LEU A 37 -9.29 -4.17 19.41
CA LEU A 37 -8.13 -4.77 18.73
C LEU A 37 -7.74 -6.11 19.37
N VAL A 38 -7.95 -6.26 20.68
CA VAL A 38 -7.68 -7.50 21.45
C VAL A 38 -8.86 -8.50 21.41
N GLU A 39 -10.12 -8.04 21.36
CA GLU A 39 -11.33 -8.89 21.34
C GLU A 39 -11.76 -9.32 19.92
N GLY A 40 -11.08 -8.86 18.86
CA GLY A 40 -11.32 -9.24 17.46
C GLY A 40 -10.79 -10.62 17.05
N VAL A 41 -10.67 -11.56 17.99
CA VAL A 41 -10.21 -12.93 17.75
C VAL A 41 -11.37 -13.75 17.16
N GLY A 42 -11.60 -13.58 15.86
CA GLY A 42 -12.64 -14.29 15.11
C GLY A 42 -12.45 -14.32 13.60
N GLU A 43 -11.65 -13.40 13.05
CA GLU A 43 -11.19 -13.43 11.66
C GLU A 43 -9.66 -13.44 11.66
N SER A 44 -9.03 -14.14 10.71
CA SER A 44 -7.57 -14.31 10.65
C SER A 44 -6.84 -12.96 10.89
N PRO A 45 -6.02 -12.81 11.95
CA PRO A 45 -5.51 -11.51 12.40
C PRO A 45 -4.61 -10.76 11.41
N PHE A 46 -4.26 -11.38 10.28
CA PHE A 46 -3.17 -10.94 9.41
C PHE A 46 -3.61 -10.51 8.00
N ASN A 47 -4.88 -10.65 7.63
CA ASN A 47 -5.29 -10.43 6.23
C ASN A 47 -5.26 -8.96 5.78
N ASN A 48 -5.19 -8.02 6.73
CA ASN A 48 -5.20 -6.58 6.46
C ASN A 48 -3.84 -5.91 6.72
N HIS A 49 -2.84 -6.67 7.15
CA HIS A 49 -1.51 -6.13 7.45
C HIS A 49 -0.63 -6.20 6.22
N GLU A 50 0.11 -5.14 5.95
CA GLU A 50 1.00 -5.06 4.80
C GLU A 50 2.41 -4.67 5.23
N TYR A 51 3.39 -5.37 4.68
CA TYR A 51 4.74 -5.42 5.21
C TYR A 51 5.76 -4.96 4.18
N ALA A 52 6.81 -4.29 4.64
CA ALA A 52 8.07 -4.12 3.92
C ALA A 52 9.22 -4.40 4.91
N ILE A 53 9.73 -5.63 4.88
CA ILE A 53 10.51 -6.21 5.99
C ILE A 53 11.78 -6.89 5.48
N GLY A 54 12.83 -6.86 6.30
CA GLY A 54 14.06 -7.63 6.17
C GLY A 54 14.14 -8.70 7.24
N THR A 55 14.41 -9.95 6.84
CA THR A 55 14.59 -11.10 7.74
C THR A 55 16.06 -11.51 7.77
N VAL A 56 16.63 -11.71 8.95
CA VAL A 56 18.02 -12.19 9.06
C VAL A 56 18.08 -13.65 8.63
N GLU A 57 18.90 -13.94 7.61
CA GLU A 57 19.11 -15.29 7.06
C GLU A 57 20.41 -15.88 7.60
N ASP A 58 20.42 -16.24 8.88
CA ASP A 58 21.44 -17.13 9.40
C ASP A 58 20.83 -18.20 10.32
N GLU A 59 21.39 -19.41 10.27
CA GLU A 59 20.93 -20.56 11.08
C GLU A 59 21.34 -20.42 12.57
N ASN A 60 21.71 -19.23 13.03
CA ASN A 60 22.12 -19.03 14.41
C ASN A 60 20.90 -18.82 15.34
N LEU A 61 21.21 -18.91 16.63
CA LEU A 61 20.30 -18.54 17.70
C LEU A 61 20.66 -17.12 18.15
N TYR A 62 19.65 -16.28 18.26
CA TYR A 62 19.81 -14.88 18.59
C TYR A 62 19.44 -14.61 20.05
N TYR A 63 20.27 -13.80 20.69
CA TYR A 63 20.10 -13.36 22.07
C TYR A 63 19.80 -11.87 22.13
N GLY A 64 19.39 -11.29 21.00
CA GLY A 64 19.08 -9.87 20.88
C GLY A 64 19.29 -9.32 19.47
N ALA A 65 18.93 -8.06 19.30
CA ALA A 65 19.11 -7.30 18.08
C ALA A 65 19.26 -5.80 18.40
N GLU A 66 20.10 -5.12 17.64
CA GLU A 66 20.25 -3.65 17.64
C GLU A 66 20.02 -3.10 16.24
N ALA A 67 19.31 -1.98 16.14
CA ALA A 67 19.24 -1.20 14.91
C ALA A 67 18.97 0.28 15.18
N THR A 68 19.32 1.11 14.20
CA THR A 68 19.02 2.55 14.18
C THR A 68 17.88 2.83 13.21
N TYR A 69 16.82 3.45 13.71
CA TYR A 69 15.60 3.78 12.96
C TYR A 69 15.52 5.29 12.76
N ASN A 70 15.19 5.75 11.56
CA ASN A 70 14.72 7.12 11.43
C ASN A 70 13.22 7.22 11.70
N VAL A 71 12.84 8.28 12.41
CA VAL A 71 11.49 8.46 12.92
C VAL A 71 10.74 9.42 12.03
N TRP A 72 9.58 9.02 11.50
CA TRP A 72 8.71 9.84 10.66
C TRP A 72 7.33 10.03 11.28
N ALA A 73 6.56 10.95 10.72
CA ALA A 73 5.16 11.19 11.03
C ALA A 73 4.27 10.84 9.83
N PRO A 74 4.20 9.57 9.39
CA PRO A 74 3.38 9.17 8.25
C PRO A 74 1.91 9.51 8.46
N ALA A 75 1.24 9.91 7.38
CA ALA A 75 -0.21 10.06 7.34
C ALA A 75 -0.88 8.69 7.30
N VAL A 76 -1.79 8.44 8.23
CA VAL A 76 -2.66 7.26 8.26
C VAL A 76 -4.04 7.65 7.71
N ALA A 77 -4.61 6.82 6.84
CA ALA A 77 -5.80 7.17 6.05
C ALA A 77 -7.06 7.31 6.91
N ASN A 78 -7.18 6.53 7.99
CA ASN A 78 -8.32 6.60 8.91
C ASN A 78 -7.94 6.12 10.32
N ASN A 79 -8.87 6.28 11.26
CA ASN A 79 -8.67 5.95 12.68
C ASN A 79 -8.65 4.44 13.00
N GLY A 80 -8.90 3.56 12.03
CA GLY A 80 -8.72 2.12 12.19
C GLY A 80 -7.32 1.65 11.80
N GLU A 81 -6.54 2.49 11.10
CA GLU A 81 -5.26 2.12 10.53
C GLU A 81 -4.08 2.71 11.31
N TYR A 82 -2.91 2.10 11.09
CA TYR A 82 -1.66 2.54 11.67
C TYR A 82 -0.50 2.34 10.69
N SER A 83 0.61 3.00 11.00
CA SER A 83 1.92 2.72 10.40
C SER A 83 2.98 2.64 11.47
N LEU A 84 3.89 1.68 11.33
CA LEU A 84 4.99 1.51 12.27
C LEU A 84 6.31 1.18 11.58
N SER A 85 7.40 1.36 12.31
CA SER A 85 8.73 0.86 12.00
C SER A 85 9.32 0.22 13.24
N GLN A 86 9.75 -1.04 13.11
CA GLN A 86 10.11 -1.85 14.27
C GLN A 86 11.15 -2.93 13.94
N PHE A 87 11.59 -3.61 14.99
CA PHE A 87 12.07 -4.98 14.90
C PHE A 87 11.31 -5.87 15.86
N TRP A 88 11.35 -7.17 15.57
CA TRP A 88 10.83 -8.19 16.46
C TRP A 88 11.73 -9.43 16.48
N LEU A 89 11.81 -10.01 17.67
CA LEU A 89 12.49 -11.27 17.94
C LEU A 89 11.43 -12.36 18.09
N THR A 90 11.60 -13.48 17.39
CA THR A 90 10.63 -14.57 17.45
C THR A 90 11.25 -15.91 17.79
N SER A 91 10.46 -16.76 18.46
CA SER A 91 10.83 -18.14 18.77
C SER A 91 9.57 -19.00 18.95
N GLY A 92 9.51 -20.18 18.35
CA GLY A 92 8.31 -21.03 18.31
C GLY A 92 7.59 -20.97 16.96
N THR A 93 6.30 -21.35 16.92
CA THR A 93 5.52 -21.40 15.67
C THR A 93 4.19 -20.67 15.78
N TYR A 94 3.79 -20.01 14.69
CA TYR A 94 2.53 -19.26 14.58
C TYR A 94 1.28 -20.10 14.87
N ALA A 95 1.34 -21.43 14.72
CA ALA A 95 0.18 -22.28 14.91
C ALA A 95 -0.35 -22.26 16.35
N THR A 96 0.53 -22.20 17.36
CA THR A 96 0.09 -22.36 18.77
C THR A 96 0.96 -21.67 19.82
N ASN A 97 2.22 -21.37 19.55
CA ASN A 97 3.16 -21.06 20.64
C ASN A 97 4.27 -20.07 20.26
N LEU A 98 4.06 -19.24 19.25
CA LEU A 98 5.02 -18.20 18.88
C LEU A 98 5.18 -17.22 20.05
N ASN A 99 6.44 -16.96 20.42
CA ASN A 99 6.80 -15.90 21.35
C ASN A 99 7.35 -14.74 20.53
N THR A 100 6.92 -13.51 20.82
CA THR A 100 7.47 -12.30 20.22
C THR A 100 7.85 -11.26 21.27
N ILE A 101 8.90 -10.50 20.97
CA ILE A 101 9.24 -9.23 21.61
C ILE A 101 9.47 -8.23 20.49
N GLU A 102 8.80 -7.09 20.56
CA GLU A 102 8.77 -6.09 19.49
C GLU A 102 8.99 -4.70 20.08
N ALA A 103 9.77 -3.88 19.38
CA ALA A 103 10.03 -2.50 19.78
C ALA A 103 10.27 -1.63 18.55
N GLY A 104 9.76 -0.40 18.62
CA GLY A 104 9.85 0.53 17.51
C GLY A 104 9.11 1.82 17.75
N TRP A 105 8.77 2.51 16.66
CA TRP A 105 7.88 3.65 16.68
C TRP A 105 6.66 3.41 15.80
N GLN A 106 5.52 3.98 16.21
CA GLN A 106 4.27 3.86 15.46
C GLN A 106 3.49 5.17 15.44
N VAL A 107 2.73 5.38 14.37
CA VAL A 107 1.69 6.41 14.27
C VAL A 107 0.33 5.71 14.26
N LEU A 108 -0.50 6.10 15.21
CA LEU A 108 -1.86 5.60 15.38
C LEU A 108 -2.87 6.74 15.18
N TYR A 109 -4.06 6.42 14.66
CA TYR A 109 -5.30 7.19 14.87
C TYR A 109 -5.31 8.64 14.39
N GLY A 110 -4.88 8.92 13.15
CA GLY A 110 -4.94 10.25 12.55
C GLY A 110 -4.15 11.35 13.28
N LYS A 111 -3.42 11.01 14.36
CA LYS A 111 -2.56 11.92 15.11
C LYS A 111 -1.14 11.80 14.61
N SER A 112 -0.61 12.90 14.06
CA SER A 112 0.68 12.96 13.35
C SER A 112 1.94 12.84 14.22
N TYR A 113 1.86 12.46 15.50
CA TYR A 113 3.06 12.31 16.32
C TYR A 113 3.40 10.83 16.50
N PRO A 114 4.55 10.37 16.00
CA PRO A 114 5.01 9.00 16.25
C PRO A 114 5.20 8.79 17.74
N ARG A 115 4.96 7.57 18.19
CA ARG A 115 5.09 7.15 19.58
C ARG A 115 6.04 5.98 19.67
N PHE A 116 6.88 5.98 20.69
CA PHE A 116 7.67 4.80 21.04
C PHE A 116 6.71 3.74 21.55
N PHE A 117 6.81 2.52 21.03
CA PHE A 117 5.99 1.42 21.49
C PHE A 117 6.82 0.17 21.73
N ILE A 118 6.24 -0.70 22.54
CA ILE A 118 6.69 -2.07 22.70
C ILE A 118 5.50 -3.02 22.60
N TYR A 119 5.75 -4.25 22.19
CA TYR A 119 4.78 -5.34 22.22
C TYR A 119 5.47 -6.65 22.61
N TRP A 120 4.70 -7.59 23.15
CA TRP A 120 5.16 -8.95 23.35
C TRP A 120 3.96 -9.91 23.32
N THR A 121 4.18 -11.17 22.95
CA THR A 121 3.23 -12.28 23.16
C THR A 121 4.00 -13.57 23.45
N ALA A 122 3.36 -14.53 24.09
CA ALA A 122 3.90 -15.87 24.35
C ALA A 122 3.08 -17.00 23.69
N ASP A 123 1.99 -16.68 23.00
CA ASP A 123 1.04 -17.65 22.47
C ASP A 123 0.50 -17.29 21.08
N ALA A 124 1.36 -16.75 20.22
CA ALA A 124 0.99 -16.38 18.85
C ALA A 124 -0.21 -15.44 18.78
N TYR A 125 -0.22 -14.40 19.64
CA TYR A 125 -1.24 -13.35 19.67
C TYR A 125 -2.65 -13.87 20.00
N GLN A 126 -2.77 -15.02 20.67
CA GLN A 126 -4.07 -15.62 20.96
C GLN A 126 -4.68 -15.04 22.24
N ASN A 127 -3.98 -15.15 23.38
CA ASN A 127 -4.50 -14.76 24.69
C ASN A 127 -3.49 -13.97 25.53
N THR A 128 -2.20 -14.02 25.19
CA THR A 128 -1.14 -13.31 25.91
C THR A 128 -0.61 -12.16 25.08
N GLY A 129 -0.10 -11.15 25.79
CA GLY A 129 0.53 -10.00 25.17
C GLY A 129 -0.33 -8.75 25.16
N CYS A 130 0.34 -7.61 25.06
CA CYS A 130 -0.29 -6.30 24.94
C CYS A 130 0.74 -5.27 24.50
N TYR A 131 0.25 -4.14 24.03
CA TYR A 131 1.05 -2.95 23.77
C TYR A 131 1.47 -2.29 25.08
N ASP A 132 2.68 -1.73 25.08
CA ASP A 132 3.19 -0.82 26.09
C ASP A 132 3.06 -1.38 27.52
N LEU A 133 2.43 -0.62 28.43
CA LEU A 133 2.18 -0.99 29.82
C LEU A 133 0.69 -1.28 30.06
N GLU A 134 -0.06 -1.63 29.01
CA GLU A 134 -1.52 -1.82 29.09
C GLU A 134 -1.90 -3.11 29.84
N CYS A 135 -0.98 -4.06 29.93
CA CYS A 135 -1.08 -5.26 30.73
C CYS A 135 0.26 -5.58 31.42
N ALA A 136 0.24 -6.51 32.38
CA ALA A 136 1.45 -6.96 33.04
C ALA A 136 2.35 -7.73 32.07
N GLY A 137 3.62 -7.33 31.96
CA GLY A 137 4.60 -8.04 31.15
C GLY A 137 5.95 -7.32 31.12
N PHE A 138 5.96 -6.06 30.73
CA PHE A 138 7.17 -5.25 30.77
C PHE A 138 7.36 -4.57 32.13
N VAL A 139 8.58 -4.65 32.68
CA VAL A 139 8.99 -3.94 33.89
C VAL A 139 9.83 -2.74 33.49
N GLN A 140 9.20 -1.58 33.44
CA GLN A 140 9.91 -0.33 33.23
C GLN A 140 10.73 0.03 34.48
N THR A 141 12.01 0.32 34.30
CA THR A 141 12.94 0.70 35.39
C THR A 141 13.42 2.14 35.26
N ASN A 142 13.31 2.71 34.07
CA ASN A 142 13.77 4.04 33.75
C ASN A 142 12.68 5.09 33.93
N ASN A 143 13.08 6.25 34.45
CA ASN A 143 12.19 7.37 34.72
C ASN A 143 12.34 8.52 33.71
N ASP A 144 13.17 8.33 32.69
CA ASP A 144 13.51 9.31 31.67
C ASP A 144 12.80 9.10 30.33
N ILE A 145 12.33 7.87 30.09
CA ILE A 145 11.62 7.42 28.89
C ILE A 145 10.21 6.95 29.28
N VAL A 146 9.20 7.35 28.52
CA VAL A 146 7.80 6.95 28.62
C VAL A 146 7.52 5.89 27.56
N VAL A 147 7.25 4.66 27.94
CA VAL A 147 6.71 3.67 27.00
C VAL A 147 5.32 4.14 26.53
N GLY A 148 5.07 4.09 25.21
CA GLY A 148 3.86 4.67 24.59
C GLY A 148 3.91 6.19 24.39
N GLY A 149 5.02 6.86 24.74
CA GLY A 149 5.16 8.32 24.68
C GLY A 149 5.48 8.85 23.28
N SER A 150 5.00 10.07 22.98
CA SER A 150 5.28 10.74 21.70
C SER A 150 6.75 11.13 21.55
N ILE A 151 7.28 10.92 20.34
CA ILE A 151 8.66 11.16 19.92
C ILE A 151 8.77 12.48 19.16
N ASN A 152 9.81 13.29 19.45
CA ASN A 152 10.08 14.56 18.75
C ASN A 152 11.58 14.97 18.87
N PRO A 153 12.21 15.59 17.85
CA PRO A 153 11.69 15.88 16.51
C PRO A 153 11.48 14.63 15.65
N THR A 154 10.69 14.77 14.59
CA THR A 154 10.58 13.77 13.51
C THR A 154 11.48 14.15 12.34
N SER A 155 11.69 13.22 11.41
CA SER A 155 12.42 13.45 10.17
C SER A 155 11.57 14.27 9.20
N THR A 156 12.25 15.04 8.33
CA THR A 156 11.62 15.88 7.31
C THR A 156 12.27 15.65 5.96
N TYR A 157 11.49 15.77 4.89
CA TYR A 157 11.95 15.55 3.52
C TYR A 157 13.07 16.52 3.15
N ASP A 158 14.22 16.00 2.71
CA ASP A 158 15.46 16.74 2.43
C ASP A 158 16.02 17.57 3.60
N GLY A 159 15.40 17.45 4.78
CA GLY A 159 15.68 18.24 5.97
C GLY A 159 16.36 17.44 7.08
N GLN A 160 16.06 17.86 8.31
CA GLN A 160 16.57 17.19 9.51
C GLN A 160 16.10 15.74 9.53
N GLN A 161 17.03 14.82 9.80
CA GLN A 161 16.74 13.43 10.11
C GLN A 161 16.84 13.23 11.61
N SER A 162 15.87 12.50 12.14
CA SER A 162 15.75 12.20 13.56
C SER A 162 15.83 10.68 13.69
N GLU A 163 16.81 10.20 14.46
CA GLU A 163 17.09 8.78 14.64
C GLU A 163 16.95 8.33 16.09
N MET A 164 16.54 7.09 16.28
CA MET A 164 16.57 6.38 17.56
C MET A 164 17.26 5.04 17.39
N LYS A 165 18.17 4.70 18.31
CA LYS A 165 18.82 3.39 18.34
C LYS A 165 18.18 2.52 19.41
N LEU A 166 17.69 1.36 19.02
CA LEU A 166 17.07 0.40 19.94
C LEU A 166 17.91 -0.87 20.00
N LEU A 167 18.08 -1.40 21.20
CA LEU A 167 18.71 -2.69 21.47
C LEU A 167 17.78 -3.48 22.40
N VAL A 168 17.46 -4.71 22.01
CA VAL A 168 16.92 -5.73 22.93
C VAL A 168 17.92 -6.85 23.04
N TRP A 169 18.20 -7.29 24.26
CA TRP A 169 19.09 -8.42 24.51
C TRP A 169 18.66 -9.25 25.70
N LYS A 170 19.03 -10.52 25.69
CA LYS A 170 18.84 -11.44 26.81
C LYS A 170 20.04 -11.37 27.73
N ASP A 171 19.85 -10.87 28.95
CA ASP A 171 20.94 -10.74 29.94
C ASP A 171 21.31 -12.10 30.54
N HIS A 172 22.62 -12.37 30.67
CA HIS A 172 23.10 -13.64 31.21
C HIS A 172 22.97 -13.77 32.73
N LYS A 173 22.82 -12.67 33.48
CA LYS A 173 22.80 -12.71 34.95
C LYS A 173 21.42 -13.09 35.46
N ASP A 174 20.38 -12.48 34.91
CA ASP A 174 18.99 -12.71 35.34
C ASP A 174 18.13 -13.48 34.32
N GLY A 175 18.62 -13.62 33.08
CA GLY A 175 17.91 -14.28 31.99
C GLY A 175 16.83 -13.42 31.34
N ASN A 176 16.58 -12.20 31.82
CA ASN A 176 15.53 -11.34 31.32
C ASN A 176 15.91 -10.72 29.97
N TRP A 177 14.90 -10.31 29.20
CA TRP A 177 15.11 -9.55 27.97
C TRP A 177 15.06 -8.07 28.30
N TRP A 178 16.18 -7.38 28.17
CA TRP A 178 16.30 -5.96 28.45
C TRP A 178 16.13 -5.13 27.18
N LEU A 179 15.62 -3.92 27.34
CA LEU A 179 15.41 -2.94 26.28
C LEU A 179 16.20 -1.68 26.58
N GLU A 180 16.90 -1.19 25.57
CA GLU A 180 17.67 0.05 25.59
C GLU A 180 17.27 0.95 24.42
N TRP A 181 17.19 2.26 24.70
CA TRP A 181 17.07 3.32 23.70
C TRP A 181 18.23 4.30 23.89
N ASP A 182 19.08 4.45 22.87
CA ASP A 182 20.22 5.39 22.84
C ASP A 182 21.12 5.27 24.08
N SER A 183 21.47 4.04 24.48
CA SER A 183 22.28 3.77 25.69
C SER A 183 21.60 4.07 27.02
N THR A 184 20.30 4.32 26.99
CA THR A 184 19.46 4.39 28.18
C THR A 184 18.62 3.12 28.28
N VAL A 185 18.92 2.31 29.30
CA VAL A 185 18.08 1.15 29.65
C VAL A 185 16.68 1.64 29.98
N VAL A 186 15.65 1.09 29.33
CA VAL A 186 14.24 1.43 29.53
C VAL A 186 13.61 0.53 30.59
N GLY A 187 13.88 -0.77 30.51
CA GLY A 187 13.25 -1.80 31.32
C GLY A 187 13.50 -3.19 30.76
N TYR A 188 12.75 -4.19 31.23
CA TYR A 188 12.91 -5.57 30.80
C TYR A 188 11.60 -6.37 30.78
N TRP A 189 11.55 -7.40 29.95
CA TRP A 189 10.57 -8.48 30.04
C TRP A 189 11.14 -9.64 30.86
N PRO A 190 10.46 -10.08 31.93
CA PRO A 190 10.85 -11.26 32.68
C PRO A 190 10.92 -12.49 31.79
N SER A 191 11.97 -13.30 31.93
CA SER A 191 12.10 -14.54 31.15
C SER A 191 10.95 -15.53 31.39
N SER A 192 10.26 -15.43 32.53
CA SER A 192 9.13 -16.29 32.90
C SER A 192 7.87 -16.06 32.07
N LEU A 193 7.80 -14.97 31.29
CA LEU A 193 6.69 -14.75 30.36
C LEU A 193 6.71 -15.73 29.19
N PHE A 194 7.90 -16.22 28.83
CA PHE A 194 8.13 -16.88 27.56
C PHE A 194 8.37 -18.37 27.75
N SER A 195 7.94 -19.16 26.76
CA SER A 195 8.22 -20.59 26.68
C SER A 195 9.47 -20.86 25.84
N HIS A 196 9.57 -20.22 24.67
CA HIS A 196 10.66 -20.39 23.71
C HIS A 196 11.70 -19.27 23.82
N LEU A 197 11.28 -18.00 23.88
CA LEU A 197 12.20 -16.87 24.12
C LEU A 197 12.85 -16.93 25.52
N ALA A 198 12.37 -17.80 26.41
CA ALA A 198 13.10 -18.11 27.64
C ALA A 198 14.52 -18.66 27.37
N LYS A 199 14.75 -19.28 26.20
CA LYS A 199 16.07 -19.76 25.78
C LYS A 199 16.77 -18.75 24.86
N ASN A 200 16.16 -18.48 23.71
CA ASN A 200 16.71 -17.64 22.64
C ASN A 200 15.64 -17.36 21.57
N ALA A 201 15.93 -16.41 20.69
CA ALA A 201 15.21 -16.17 19.45
C ALA A 201 15.78 -17.04 18.32
N THR A 202 14.91 -17.48 17.42
CA THR A 202 15.26 -18.25 16.21
C THR A 202 15.12 -17.41 14.95
N SER A 203 14.52 -16.23 15.04
CA SER A 203 14.44 -15.28 13.92
C SER A 203 14.42 -13.85 14.45
N VAL A 204 15.04 -12.97 13.66
CA VAL A 204 15.03 -11.51 13.84
C VAL A 204 14.54 -10.89 12.54
N GLN A 205 13.58 -10.00 12.65
CA GLN A 205 13.05 -9.26 11.51
C GLN A 205 12.99 -7.77 11.84
N PHE A 206 13.15 -6.95 10.81
CA PHE A 206 13.16 -5.49 10.87
C PHE A 206 12.25 -4.97 9.76
N GLY A 207 11.50 -3.90 9.96
CA GLY A 207 10.76 -3.32 8.84
C GLY A 207 9.65 -2.38 9.19
N GLY A 208 8.91 -2.03 8.15
CA GLY A 208 7.68 -1.28 8.22
C GLY A 208 6.45 -2.17 8.09
N GLU A 209 5.38 -1.73 8.74
CA GLU A 209 4.07 -2.38 8.69
C GLU A 209 2.98 -1.32 8.70
N ILE A 210 1.90 -1.59 7.98
CA ILE A 210 0.67 -0.82 8.01
C ILE A 210 -0.53 -1.76 8.12
N VAL A 211 -1.66 -1.21 8.56
CA VAL A 211 -2.96 -1.86 8.41
C VAL A 211 -3.76 -1.16 7.32
N ASN A 212 -4.32 -1.95 6.42
CA ASN A 212 -5.23 -1.54 5.36
C ASN A 212 -6.64 -2.04 5.70
N ASN A 213 -7.50 -1.16 6.17
CA ASN A 213 -8.90 -1.47 6.49
C ASN A 213 -9.85 -1.01 5.37
N GLY A 214 -9.34 -0.85 4.15
CA GLY A 214 -10.01 -0.18 3.03
C GLY A 214 -11.51 -0.51 2.91
N PRO A 215 -12.41 0.50 2.94
CA PRO A 215 -13.80 0.31 2.56
C PRO A 215 -13.92 0.32 1.03
N SER A 216 -14.53 -0.73 0.47
CA SER A 216 -15.06 -0.74 -0.92
C SER A 216 -14.04 -0.43 -2.03
N GLY A 217 -13.08 -1.33 -2.21
CA GLY A 217 -12.42 -1.51 -3.51
C GLY A 217 -11.37 -0.51 -3.96
N VAL A 218 -10.84 0.26 -3.02
CA VAL A 218 -9.65 1.08 -3.21
C VAL A 218 -8.65 0.74 -2.10
N HIS A 219 -7.38 0.60 -2.46
CA HIS A 219 -6.31 0.37 -1.51
C HIS A 219 -6.13 1.57 -0.55
N THR A 220 -5.69 1.34 0.69
CA THR A 220 -5.46 2.44 1.63
C THR A 220 -4.42 3.46 1.13
N ALA A 221 -4.61 4.72 1.53
CA ALA A 221 -3.63 5.79 1.38
C ALA A 221 -2.63 5.88 2.55
N THR A 222 -2.70 4.97 3.52
CA THR A 222 -1.83 4.97 4.71
C THR A 222 -0.37 4.86 4.32
N GLN A 223 0.43 5.84 4.71
CA GLN A 223 1.86 5.88 4.44
C GLN A 223 2.62 4.88 5.31
N MET A 224 3.57 4.15 4.72
CA MET A 224 4.54 3.36 5.47
C MET A 224 5.84 4.15 5.64
N GLY A 225 6.36 4.22 6.86
CA GLY A 225 7.62 4.91 7.15
C GLY A 225 7.52 6.41 6.85
N SER A 226 8.22 6.87 5.80
CA SER A 226 8.21 8.27 5.37
C SER A 226 7.02 8.61 4.46
N GLY A 227 6.37 7.58 3.91
CA GLY A 227 5.42 7.74 2.81
C GLY A 227 6.05 7.82 1.42
N TYR A 228 7.37 7.77 1.32
CA TYR A 228 8.14 7.80 0.07
C TYR A 228 8.85 6.48 -0.18
N PHE A 229 9.13 6.25 -1.45
CA PHE A 229 9.74 5.02 -1.96
C PHE A 229 11.23 4.91 -1.60
N PRO A 230 11.74 3.68 -1.37
CA PRO A 230 13.13 3.45 -0.99
C PRO A 230 14.14 3.99 -2.00
N GLU A 231 13.80 4.07 -3.29
CA GLU A 231 14.63 4.63 -4.35
C GLU A 231 14.92 6.12 -4.18
N GLU A 232 14.14 6.84 -3.35
CA GLU A 232 14.44 8.22 -3.02
C GLU A 232 15.65 8.38 -2.08
N GLY A 233 15.98 7.34 -1.32
CA GLY A 233 17.18 7.26 -0.50
C GLY A 233 17.21 8.21 0.71
N TYR A 234 18.43 8.51 1.17
CA TYR A 234 18.66 9.23 2.42
C TYR A 234 18.03 10.63 2.42
N ARG A 235 17.43 10.99 3.57
CA ARG A 235 16.64 12.20 3.84
C ARG A 235 15.23 12.25 3.26
N ARG A 236 14.83 11.23 2.50
CA ARG A 236 13.53 11.22 1.81
C ARG A 236 12.73 9.98 2.18
N ALA A 237 13.35 8.81 2.03
CA ALA A 237 12.77 7.54 2.40
C ALA A 237 12.93 7.25 3.91
N ALA A 238 12.11 6.33 4.42
CA ALA A 238 12.37 5.74 5.73
C ALA A 238 13.46 4.69 5.58
N TYR A 239 14.22 4.49 6.65
CA TYR A 239 15.32 3.56 6.68
C TYR A 239 15.54 2.97 8.07
N THR A 240 16.09 1.76 8.06
CA THR A 240 16.68 1.12 9.22
C THR A 240 18.11 0.77 8.87
N ARG A 241 19.06 1.17 9.71
CA ARG A 241 20.50 1.00 9.47
C ARG A 241 21.23 0.47 10.68
N ASN A 242 22.47 0.08 10.49
CA ASN A 242 23.32 -0.56 11.49
C ASN A 242 22.65 -1.80 12.09
N LEU A 243 22.08 -2.66 11.24
CA LEU A 243 21.45 -3.90 11.70
C LEU A 243 22.49 -4.83 12.32
N GLN A 244 22.27 -5.17 13.59
CA GLN A 244 23.12 -6.08 14.35
C GLN A 244 22.28 -7.09 15.13
N VAL A 245 22.87 -8.26 15.38
CA VAL A 245 22.31 -9.31 16.24
C VAL A 245 23.25 -9.59 17.40
N VAL A 246 22.68 -10.07 18.51
CA VAL A 246 23.43 -10.40 19.73
C VAL A 246 23.59 -11.90 19.83
N ASP A 247 24.81 -12.37 20.08
CA ASP A 247 25.10 -13.79 20.27
C ASP A 247 24.94 -14.26 21.73
N ALA A 248 25.22 -15.55 21.96
CA ALA A 248 25.18 -16.19 23.27
C ALA A 248 26.22 -15.69 24.28
N THR A 249 27.08 -14.73 23.93
CA THR A 249 28.06 -14.09 24.82
C THR A 249 27.71 -12.62 25.11
N ASN A 250 26.53 -12.17 24.65
CA ASN A 250 26.12 -10.78 24.60
C ASN A 250 27.07 -9.88 23.76
N THR A 251 27.67 -10.44 22.70
CA THR A 251 28.46 -9.68 21.72
C THR A 251 27.58 -9.33 20.52
N LEU A 252 27.70 -8.09 20.04
CA LEU A 252 27.00 -7.59 18.84
C LEU A 252 27.76 -7.95 17.56
N PHE A 253 27.03 -8.45 16.56
CA PHE A 253 27.55 -8.76 15.24
C PHE A 253 26.71 -8.10 14.14
N PRO A 254 27.33 -7.48 13.12
CA PRO A 254 26.61 -6.99 11.96
C PRO A 254 25.89 -8.14 11.23
N VAL A 255 24.63 -7.90 10.87
CA VAL A 255 23.85 -8.82 10.03
C VAL A 255 24.56 -8.99 8.69
N GLN A 256 24.90 -10.23 8.32
CA GLN A 256 25.64 -10.54 7.09
C GLN A 256 24.73 -10.80 5.89
N SER A 257 23.56 -11.40 6.12
CA SER A 257 22.58 -11.73 5.09
C SER A 257 21.20 -11.26 5.55
N LEU A 258 20.50 -10.53 4.68
CA LEU A 258 19.17 -10.02 4.91
C LEU A 258 18.29 -10.44 3.73
N SER A 259 17.08 -10.92 4.03
CA SER A 259 16.08 -11.27 3.03
C SER A 259 14.96 -10.26 3.07
N VAL A 260 14.87 -9.41 2.05
CA VAL A 260 13.85 -8.38 1.99
C VAL A 260 12.59 -8.87 1.27
N THR A 261 11.43 -8.55 1.83
CA THR A 261 10.13 -8.91 1.25
C THR A 261 9.15 -7.77 1.46
N ALA A 262 8.41 -7.43 0.40
CA ALA A 262 7.23 -6.58 0.48
C ALA A 262 5.97 -7.43 0.27
N GLY A 263 5.02 -7.37 1.21
CA GLY A 263 3.76 -8.12 1.12
C GLY A 263 2.85 -7.62 0.00
N LYS A 264 2.92 -6.32 -0.32
CA LYS A 264 2.21 -5.66 -1.42
C LYS A 264 3.16 -4.78 -2.23
N PRO A 265 4.02 -5.38 -3.09
CA PRO A 265 5.08 -4.66 -3.80
C PRO A 265 4.59 -3.57 -4.76
N ASN A 266 3.32 -3.63 -5.16
CA ASN A 266 2.68 -2.57 -5.95
C ASN A 266 2.46 -1.29 -5.14
N TYR A 267 2.35 -1.37 -3.81
CA TYR A 267 2.08 -0.22 -2.94
C TYR A 267 3.30 0.12 -2.08
N TYR A 268 3.86 -0.86 -1.38
CA TYR A 268 5.00 -0.65 -0.49
C TYR A 268 6.19 -1.46 -0.97
N THR A 269 7.37 -0.87 -0.88
CA THR A 269 8.60 -1.53 -1.34
C THR A 269 9.72 -1.35 -0.32
N ILE A 270 10.75 -2.17 -0.47
CA ILE A 270 11.94 -2.22 0.36
C ILE A 270 13.15 -2.44 -0.53
N THR A 271 14.27 -1.79 -0.21
CA THR A 271 15.55 -1.97 -0.91
C THR A 271 16.66 -2.06 0.11
N GLU A 272 17.40 -3.16 0.09
CA GLU A 272 18.56 -3.37 0.97
C GLU A 272 19.83 -2.71 0.45
N GLY A 273 20.79 -2.52 1.34
CA GLY A 273 22.13 -2.07 1.02
C GLY A 273 23.14 -2.43 2.11
N VAL A 274 24.42 -2.44 1.75
CA VAL A 274 25.54 -2.63 2.68
C VAL A 274 26.65 -1.64 2.33
N ASN A 275 27.11 -0.86 3.31
CA ASN A 275 28.29 -0.01 3.17
C ASN A 275 28.95 0.27 4.54
N SER A 276 30.12 0.91 4.54
CA SER A 276 30.88 1.19 5.76
C SER A 276 30.21 2.17 6.72
N ASP A 277 29.36 3.06 6.21
CA ASP A 277 28.81 4.19 6.95
C ASP A 277 27.48 3.83 7.62
N TRP A 278 26.76 2.86 7.06
CA TRP A 278 25.41 2.45 7.47
C TRP A 278 25.34 0.99 7.90
N GLY A 279 26.43 0.23 7.73
CA GLY A 279 26.40 -1.22 7.85
C GLY A 279 25.39 -1.85 6.89
N THR A 280 24.85 -3.00 7.29
CA THR A 280 23.66 -3.57 6.67
C THR A 280 22.45 -2.71 7.00
N HIS A 281 21.70 -2.32 5.98
CA HIS A 281 20.57 -1.40 6.08
C HIS A 281 19.55 -1.66 4.99
N PHE A 282 18.38 -1.05 5.12
CA PHE A 282 17.41 -0.97 4.04
C PHE A 282 16.64 0.34 4.11
N PHE A 283 16.17 0.77 2.94
CA PHE A 283 15.14 1.79 2.81
C PHE A 283 13.79 1.13 2.57
N PHE A 284 12.70 1.75 3.01
CA PHE A 284 11.35 1.25 2.79
C PHE A 284 10.32 2.39 2.78
N GLY A 285 9.16 2.14 2.18
CA GLY A 285 8.01 3.04 2.25
C GLY A 285 7.00 2.85 1.11
N GLY A 286 6.10 3.83 0.98
CA GLY A 286 4.91 3.80 0.12
C GLY A 286 3.70 4.44 0.83
N PRO A 287 2.49 4.41 0.27
CA PRO A 287 2.08 3.60 -0.87
C PRO A 287 2.36 4.28 -2.21
N ARG A 288 2.37 3.51 -3.31
CA ARG A 288 2.17 4.06 -4.66
C ARG A 288 0.81 4.72 -4.64
N ARG A 289 0.75 6.01 -4.95
CA ARG A 289 -0.50 6.74 -4.99
C ARG A 289 -1.02 6.66 -6.41
N SER A 290 -2.22 6.16 -6.60
CA SER A 290 -2.94 6.34 -7.86
C SER A 290 -3.94 7.47 -7.70
N ASP A 291 -4.09 8.30 -8.72
CA ASP A 291 -5.20 9.25 -8.82
C ASP A 291 -6.10 8.82 -9.99
N TYR A 292 -7.41 8.93 -9.79
CA TYR A 292 -8.39 8.38 -10.72
C TYR A 292 -9.56 9.33 -10.95
N ALA A 293 -10.17 9.21 -12.12
CA ALA A 293 -11.42 9.87 -12.49
C ALA A 293 -12.25 8.90 -13.34
N PHE A 294 -13.31 8.33 -12.75
CA PHE A 294 -14.12 7.28 -13.39
C PHE A 294 -15.61 7.39 -13.07
N GLY A 295 -16.40 6.73 -13.91
CA GLY A 295 -17.82 6.50 -13.71
C GLY A 295 -18.13 5.04 -13.40
N THR A 296 -19.00 4.77 -12.43
CA THR A 296 -19.55 3.44 -12.10
C THR A 296 -21.00 3.35 -12.53
N VAL A 297 -21.39 2.26 -13.19
CA VAL A 297 -22.80 2.02 -13.56
C VAL A 297 -23.63 1.76 -12.29
N GLU A 298 -24.68 2.55 -12.08
CA GLU A 298 -25.56 2.45 -10.90
C GLU A 298 -26.84 1.67 -11.22
N ASP A 299 -26.70 0.39 -11.50
CA ASP A 299 -27.84 -0.51 -11.53
C ASP A 299 -27.53 -1.83 -10.79
N GLU A 300 -28.54 -2.40 -10.13
CA GLU A 300 -28.42 -3.64 -9.36
C GLU A 300 -28.44 -4.90 -10.27
N ASN A 301 -28.14 -4.75 -11.57
CA ASN A 301 -28.12 -5.89 -12.49
C ASN A 301 -26.78 -6.62 -12.47
N LEU A 302 -26.82 -7.83 -13.02
CA LEU A 302 -25.63 -8.57 -13.41
C LEU A 302 -25.30 -8.24 -14.86
N TYR A 303 -24.02 -8.05 -15.13
CA TYR A 303 -23.51 -7.66 -16.43
C TYR A 303 -22.72 -8.82 -17.06
N TYR A 304 -22.94 -9.00 -18.36
CA TYR A 304 -22.28 -10.03 -19.17
C TYR A 304 -21.34 -9.40 -20.18
N GLY A 305 -20.95 -8.14 -19.94
CA GLY A 305 -20.09 -7.39 -20.83
C GLY A 305 -20.32 -5.87 -20.78
N ALA A 306 -19.47 -5.15 -21.49
CA ALA A 306 -19.52 -3.71 -21.64
C ALA A 306 -18.94 -3.29 -22.99
N GLU A 307 -19.54 -2.27 -23.62
CA GLU A 307 -19.02 -1.60 -24.81
C GLU A 307 -18.88 -0.11 -24.54
N ALA A 308 -17.78 0.50 -25.01
CA ALA A 308 -17.70 1.95 -25.12
C ALA A 308 -16.71 2.38 -26.21
N THR A 309 -16.83 3.63 -26.64
CA THR A 309 -15.90 4.30 -27.56
C THR A 309 -14.97 5.20 -26.75
N TYR A 310 -13.66 4.95 -26.83
CA TYR A 310 -12.61 5.69 -26.16
C TYR A 310 -11.91 6.60 -27.13
N ASN A 311 -11.75 7.86 -26.77
CA ASN A 311 -10.82 8.70 -27.48
C ASN A 311 -9.38 8.44 -26.97
N VAL A 312 -8.43 8.34 -27.91
CA VAL A 312 -7.03 8.00 -27.64
C VAL A 312 -6.14 9.24 -27.62
N TRP A 313 -5.42 9.46 -26.53
CA TRP A 313 -4.45 10.56 -26.37
C TRP A 313 -3.04 10.05 -26.08
N ALA A 314 -2.06 10.95 -26.17
CA ALA A 314 -0.68 10.72 -25.77
C ALA A 314 -0.30 11.65 -24.60
N PRO A 315 -0.89 11.47 -23.40
CA PRO A 315 -0.57 12.29 -22.23
C PRO A 315 0.91 12.22 -21.86
N ALA A 316 1.46 13.34 -21.39
CA ALA A 316 2.80 13.38 -20.83
C ALA A 316 2.81 12.69 -19.44
N VAL A 317 3.76 11.77 -19.26
CA VAL A 317 4.02 11.10 -17.98
C VAL A 317 5.29 11.69 -17.37
N ALA A 318 5.25 12.08 -16.10
CA ALA A 318 6.28 12.88 -15.46
C ALA A 318 7.61 12.14 -15.23
N ASN A 319 7.57 10.84 -14.98
CA ASN A 319 8.77 10.03 -14.72
C ASN A 319 8.59 8.55 -15.12
N ASN A 320 9.70 7.81 -15.11
CA ASN A 320 9.75 6.42 -15.56
C ASN A 320 9.10 5.41 -14.60
N GLY A 321 8.50 5.84 -13.49
CA GLY A 321 7.73 4.97 -12.59
C GLY A 321 6.22 5.15 -12.71
N GLU A 322 5.76 6.12 -13.50
CA GLU A 322 4.35 6.50 -13.60
C GLU A 322 3.73 6.01 -14.92
N PHE A 323 2.40 6.01 -14.97
CA PHE A 323 1.62 5.77 -16.18
C PHE A 323 0.36 6.65 -16.19
N SER A 324 -0.26 6.75 -17.35
CA SER A 324 -1.64 7.23 -17.50
C SER A 324 -2.42 6.29 -18.40
N LEU A 325 -3.67 6.00 -18.03
CA LEU A 325 -4.53 5.11 -18.80
C LEU A 325 -5.95 5.65 -18.94
N SER A 326 -6.67 5.07 -19.90
CA SER A 326 -8.12 5.18 -20.10
C SER A 326 -8.65 3.81 -20.42
N GLN A 327 -9.64 3.35 -19.66
CA GLN A 327 -10.12 1.97 -19.76
C GLN A 327 -11.56 1.81 -19.29
N PHE A 328 -12.04 0.58 -19.42
CA PHE A 328 -13.10 0.03 -18.59
C PHE A 328 -12.64 -1.23 -17.89
N TRP A 329 -13.34 -1.57 -16.82
CA TRP A 329 -13.15 -2.83 -16.13
C TRP A 329 -14.48 -3.41 -15.66
N LEU A 330 -14.56 -4.74 -15.78
CA LEU A 330 -15.66 -5.58 -15.31
C LEU A 330 -15.21 -6.26 -14.02
N THR A 331 -16.00 -6.15 -12.95
CA THR A 331 -15.61 -6.74 -11.65
C THR A 331 -16.70 -7.61 -11.06
N SER A 332 -16.26 -8.62 -10.31
CA SER A 332 -17.11 -9.52 -9.54
C SER A 332 -16.36 -10.05 -8.32
N GLY A 333 -17.00 -10.10 -7.15
CA GLY A 333 -16.36 -10.44 -5.87
C GLY A 333 -15.98 -9.21 -5.02
N THR A 334 -15.07 -9.38 -4.05
CA THR A 334 -14.67 -8.32 -3.12
C THR A 334 -13.16 -8.12 -3.08
N TYR A 335 -12.73 -6.86 -2.98
CA TYR A 335 -11.31 -6.49 -2.96
C TYR A 335 -10.51 -7.05 -1.79
N ALA A 336 -11.16 -7.46 -0.70
CA ALA A 336 -10.47 -8.01 0.46
C ALA A 336 -9.71 -9.29 0.13
N THR A 337 -10.31 -10.18 -0.70
CA THR A 337 -9.73 -11.52 -0.90
C THR A 337 -9.93 -12.12 -2.28
N ASN A 338 -10.95 -11.74 -3.05
CA ASN A 338 -11.38 -12.56 -4.18
C ASN A 338 -11.96 -11.79 -5.37
N LEU A 339 -11.67 -10.49 -5.49
CA LEU A 339 -12.11 -9.70 -6.62
C LEU A 339 -11.54 -10.26 -7.93
N ASN A 340 -12.41 -10.49 -8.90
CA ASN A 340 -12.05 -10.76 -10.27
C ASN A 340 -12.18 -9.47 -11.07
N THR A 341 -11.21 -9.19 -11.95
CA THR A 341 -11.25 -8.06 -12.89
C THR A 341 -10.93 -8.55 -14.31
N ILE A 342 -11.57 -7.93 -15.30
CA ILE A 342 -11.14 -7.91 -16.70
C ILE A 342 -11.11 -6.44 -17.11
N GLU A 343 -9.99 -6.00 -17.67
CA GLU A 343 -9.77 -4.60 -18.05
C GLU A 343 -9.23 -4.52 -19.47
N ALA A 344 -9.68 -3.49 -20.19
CA ALA A 344 -9.17 -3.21 -21.52
C ALA A 344 -9.25 -1.70 -21.82
N GLY A 345 -8.23 -1.20 -22.50
CA GLY A 345 -8.13 0.22 -22.80
C GLY A 345 -6.82 0.60 -23.48
N TRP A 346 -6.44 1.87 -23.33
CA TRP A 346 -5.13 2.34 -23.75
C TRP A 346 -4.37 2.95 -22.58
N GLN A 347 -3.05 2.79 -22.59
CA GLN A 347 -2.16 3.35 -21.58
C GLN A 347 -0.88 3.92 -22.18
N VAL A 348 -0.35 4.96 -21.56
CA VAL A 348 0.99 5.49 -21.79
C VAL A 348 1.86 5.09 -20.60
N LEU A 349 2.85 4.23 -20.87
CA LEU A 349 3.81 3.72 -19.90
C LEU A 349 5.13 4.50 -19.97
N TYR A 350 5.91 4.41 -18.90
CA TYR A 350 7.23 4.99 -18.73
C TYR A 350 8.13 5.01 -19.98
N GLY A 351 8.79 6.15 -20.21
CA GLY A 351 9.81 6.32 -21.25
C GLY A 351 9.31 6.30 -22.70
N ASN A 352 8.01 6.16 -22.93
CA ASN A 352 7.42 6.11 -24.27
C ASN A 352 6.21 7.05 -24.37
N SER A 353 6.20 7.94 -25.36
CA SER A 353 5.12 8.90 -25.60
C SER A 353 3.96 8.35 -26.44
N TYR A 354 4.00 7.08 -26.87
CA TYR A 354 2.93 6.49 -27.66
C TYR A 354 1.97 5.67 -26.79
N PRO A 355 0.65 5.96 -26.83
CA PRO A 355 -0.34 5.11 -26.18
C PRO A 355 -0.28 3.70 -26.75
N ARG A 356 -0.51 2.73 -25.89
CA ARG A 356 -0.53 1.31 -26.22
C ARG A 356 -1.87 0.72 -25.86
N PHE A 357 -2.38 -0.15 -26.73
CA PHE A 357 -3.51 -0.98 -26.39
C PHE A 357 -3.07 -1.96 -25.31
N PHE A 358 -3.83 -2.06 -24.24
CA PHE A 358 -3.54 -3.02 -23.19
C PHE A 358 -4.79 -3.76 -22.76
N ILE A 359 -4.53 -4.92 -22.18
CA ILE A 359 -5.52 -5.70 -21.47
C ILE A 359 -4.95 -6.12 -20.12
N TYR A 360 -5.83 -6.29 -19.13
CA TYR A 360 -5.47 -6.82 -17.84
C TYR A 360 -6.55 -7.77 -17.31
N TRP A 361 -6.16 -8.72 -16.47
CA TRP A 361 -7.10 -9.48 -15.66
C TRP A 361 -6.46 -9.85 -14.33
N THR A 362 -7.28 -10.15 -13.31
CA THR A 362 -6.91 -10.82 -12.05
C THR A 362 -8.11 -11.60 -11.53
N ALA A 363 -7.88 -12.61 -10.71
CA ALA A 363 -8.91 -13.43 -10.06
C ALA A 363 -8.86 -13.36 -8.53
N ASP A 364 -7.93 -12.60 -7.96
CA ASP A 364 -7.67 -12.60 -6.51
C ASP A 364 -7.37 -11.20 -5.96
N ALA A 365 -8.02 -10.17 -6.48
CA ALA A 365 -7.83 -8.78 -6.05
C ALA A 365 -6.36 -8.32 -6.14
N TYR A 366 -5.71 -8.62 -7.27
CA TYR A 366 -4.35 -8.16 -7.61
C TYR A 366 -3.29 -8.67 -6.60
N GLN A 367 -3.54 -9.82 -5.97
CA GLN A 367 -2.67 -10.36 -4.94
C GLN A 367 -1.55 -11.20 -5.54
N SER A 368 -1.91 -12.34 -6.11
CA SER A 368 -0.98 -13.31 -6.69
C SER A 368 -1.30 -13.65 -8.14
N THR A 369 -2.56 -13.48 -8.55
CA THR A 369 -2.99 -13.66 -9.93
C THR A 369 -3.08 -12.34 -10.68
N GLY A 370 -2.94 -12.45 -11.98
CA GLY A 370 -3.24 -11.39 -12.91
C GLY A 370 -2.14 -11.18 -13.92
N CYS A 371 -2.50 -10.53 -15.02
CA CYS A 371 -1.63 -10.45 -16.17
C CYS A 371 -1.90 -9.24 -17.03
N TYR A 372 -0.86 -8.46 -17.32
CA TYR A 372 -0.87 -7.48 -18.39
C TYR A 372 -0.60 -8.18 -19.72
N ASP A 373 -1.44 -7.88 -20.71
CA ASP A 373 -1.25 -8.29 -22.10
C ASP A 373 -1.00 -9.80 -22.23
N LEU A 374 0.03 -10.18 -22.98
CA LEU A 374 0.48 -11.57 -23.16
C LEU A 374 1.75 -11.88 -22.37
N THR A 375 2.05 -11.10 -21.32
CA THR A 375 3.29 -11.27 -20.53
C THR A 375 3.29 -12.53 -19.66
N CYS A 376 2.11 -13.09 -19.45
CA CYS A 376 1.82 -14.33 -18.75
C CYS A 376 0.59 -15.03 -19.37
N PRO A 377 0.35 -16.32 -19.06
CA PRO A 377 -0.84 -17.02 -19.52
C PRO A 377 -2.13 -16.38 -18.98
N GLY A 378 -3.17 -16.36 -19.81
CA GLY A 378 -4.53 -15.98 -19.40
C GLY A 378 -5.39 -15.51 -20.55
N PHE A 379 -4.88 -14.64 -21.42
CA PHE A 379 -5.59 -14.26 -22.64
C PHE A 379 -5.16 -15.14 -23.82
N VAL A 380 -6.14 -15.61 -24.59
CA VAL A 380 -5.93 -16.35 -25.85
C VAL A 380 -6.23 -15.41 -27.00
N GLN A 381 -5.18 -14.84 -27.59
CA GLN A 381 -5.29 -14.03 -28.79
C GLN A 381 -5.57 -14.92 -30.01
N THR A 382 -6.62 -14.61 -30.77
CA THR A 382 -7.05 -15.39 -31.94
C THR A 382 -6.88 -14.64 -33.25
N ASN A 383 -6.84 -13.31 -33.21
CA ASN A 383 -6.60 -12.45 -34.36
C ASN A 383 -5.14 -12.02 -34.46
N ASN A 384 -4.65 -11.79 -35.68
CA ASN A 384 -3.28 -11.40 -35.99
C ASN A 384 -3.14 -9.99 -36.60
N ASP A 385 -4.25 -9.26 -36.74
CA ASP A 385 -4.27 -7.86 -37.22
C ASP A 385 -4.06 -6.86 -36.08
N ILE A 386 -4.52 -7.20 -34.87
CA ILE A 386 -4.44 -6.36 -33.68
C ILE A 386 -3.33 -6.85 -32.76
N VAL A 387 -2.42 -5.97 -32.36
CA VAL A 387 -1.33 -6.30 -31.44
C VAL A 387 -1.68 -5.85 -30.02
N VAL A 388 -1.99 -6.80 -29.15
CA VAL A 388 -2.12 -6.56 -27.70
C VAL A 388 -0.76 -6.10 -27.15
N GLY A 389 -0.72 -5.01 -26.38
CA GLY A 389 0.51 -4.32 -25.94
C GLY A 389 1.16 -3.43 -27.02
N GLY A 390 0.59 -3.40 -28.23
CA GLY A 390 1.09 -2.63 -29.36
C GLY A 390 0.76 -1.14 -29.28
N SER A 391 1.57 -0.30 -29.93
CA SER A 391 1.33 1.16 -30.00
C SER A 391 0.13 1.50 -30.89
N ILE A 392 -0.67 2.47 -30.45
CA ILE A 392 -1.84 3.00 -31.16
C ILE A 392 -1.46 4.30 -31.88
N ASN A 393 -1.83 4.40 -33.16
CA ASN A 393 -1.63 5.58 -33.99
C ASN A 393 -2.71 5.60 -35.10
N PRO A 394 -3.34 6.74 -35.43
CA PRO A 394 -3.15 8.09 -34.88
C PRO A 394 -3.67 8.31 -33.45
N THR A 395 -3.21 9.38 -32.80
CA THR A 395 -3.73 9.89 -31.53
C THR A 395 -4.52 11.18 -31.76
N SER A 396 -5.30 11.61 -30.76
CA SER A 396 -6.01 12.89 -30.79
C SER A 396 -5.07 14.08 -30.57
N THR A 397 -5.50 15.24 -31.08
CA THR A 397 -4.78 16.53 -30.94
C THR A 397 -5.74 17.62 -30.49
N TYR A 398 -5.22 18.59 -29.74
CA TYR A 398 -6.00 19.72 -29.22
C TYR A 398 -6.57 20.57 -30.36
N ASP A 399 -7.89 20.78 -30.36
CA ASP A 399 -8.66 21.46 -31.43
C ASP A 399 -8.50 20.84 -32.84
N GLY A 400 -7.91 19.64 -32.93
CA GLY A 400 -7.54 18.98 -34.17
C GLY A 400 -8.26 17.65 -34.40
N GLN A 401 -7.57 16.74 -35.10
CA GLN A 401 -8.06 15.39 -35.38
C GLN A 401 -8.31 14.65 -34.06
N GLN A 402 -9.46 13.97 -33.98
CA GLN A 402 -9.78 13.06 -32.89
C GLN A 402 -9.65 11.61 -33.39
N SER A 403 -9.01 10.77 -32.59
CA SER A 403 -8.81 9.36 -32.85
C SER A 403 -9.54 8.55 -31.77
N GLU A 404 -10.31 7.56 -32.19
CA GLU A 404 -11.17 6.75 -31.34
C GLU A 404 -10.91 5.26 -31.55
N MET A 405 -11.20 4.48 -30.51
CA MET A 405 -11.27 3.02 -30.55
C MET A 405 -12.53 2.57 -29.82
N LYS A 406 -13.30 1.66 -30.40
CA LYS A 406 -14.44 1.05 -29.72
C LYS A 406 -14.04 -0.32 -29.18
N LEU A 407 -14.26 -0.55 -27.89
CA LEU A 407 -13.97 -1.84 -27.26
C LEU A 407 -15.25 -2.46 -26.73
N LEU A 408 -15.41 -3.75 -26.97
CA LEU A 408 -16.47 -4.59 -26.40
C LEU A 408 -15.82 -5.79 -25.72
N VAL A 409 -16.19 -6.03 -24.47
CA VAL A 409 -15.98 -7.33 -23.82
C VAL A 409 -17.33 -7.93 -23.51
N TRP A 410 -17.51 -9.22 -23.81
CA TRP A 410 -18.74 -9.94 -23.48
C TRP A 410 -18.47 -11.39 -23.12
N LYS A 411 -19.33 -11.97 -22.29
CA LYS A 411 -19.33 -13.39 -21.97
C LYS A 411 -20.14 -14.15 -23.02
N ASP A 412 -19.50 -15.02 -23.79
CA ASP A 412 -20.16 -15.79 -24.84
C ASP A 412 -20.92 -17.00 -24.25
N HIS A 413 -22.16 -17.20 -24.68
CA HIS A 413 -22.99 -18.31 -24.19
C HIS A 413 -22.59 -19.70 -24.71
N LYS A 414 -21.81 -19.80 -25.80
CA LYS A 414 -21.50 -21.09 -26.41
C LYS A 414 -20.36 -21.78 -25.67
N ASP A 415 -19.32 -21.02 -25.30
CA ASP A 415 -18.14 -21.55 -24.63
C ASP A 415 -17.95 -21.02 -23.20
N GLY A 416 -18.72 -20.00 -22.79
CA GLY A 416 -18.64 -19.37 -21.48
C GLY A 416 -17.47 -18.40 -21.33
N ASN A 417 -16.63 -18.21 -22.35
CA ASN A 417 -15.45 -17.37 -22.26
C ASN A 417 -15.79 -15.88 -22.36
N TRP A 418 -14.90 -15.03 -21.84
CA TRP A 418 -15.00 -13.59 -22.02
C TRP A 418 -14.24 -13.19 -23.27
N TRP A 419 -14.94 -12.76 -24.30
CA TRP A 419 -14.37 -12.35 -25.58
C TRP A 419 -14.12 -10.84 -25.61
N LEU A 420 -13.08 -10.44 -26.32
CA LEU A 420 -12.68 -9.05 -26.54
C LEU A 420 -12.76 -8.72 -28.03
N GLU A 421 -13.38 -7.61 -28.34
CA GLU A 421 -13.49 -7.04 -29.68
C GLU A 421 -13.02 -5.59 -29.68
N TRP A 422 -12.28 -5.24 -30.73
CA TRP A 422 -11.94 -3.86 -31.08
C TRP A 422 -12.67 -3.51 -32.38
N ASP A 423 -13.51 -2.49 -32.33
CA ASP A 423 -14.41 -1.98 -33.37
C ASP A 423 -15.40 -3.02 -33.87
N SER A 424 -14.92 -3.99 -34.63
CA SER A 424 -15.66 -5.16 -35.16
C SER A 424 -14.74 -6.36 -35.40
N THR A 425 -13.51 -6.31 -34.87
CA THR A 425 -12.50 -7.36 -35.00
C THR A 425 -12.35 -8.03 -33.65
N VAL A 426 -12.73 -9.30 -33.59
CA VAL A 426 -12.50 -10.15 -32.42
C VAL A 426 -11.00 -10.29 -32.20
N VAL A 427 -10.50 -9.86 -31.05
CA VAL A 427 -9.08 -9.91 -30.69
C VAL A 427 -8.70 -11.28 -30.14
N GLY A 428 -9.53 -11.79 -29.22
CA GLY A 428 -9.27 -13.01 -28.46
C GLY A 428 -10.22 -13.14 -27.27
N TYR A 429 -9.89 -14.03 -26.33
CA TYR A 429 -10.72 -14.27 -25.16
C TYR A 429 -9.93 -14.65 -23.91
N TRP A 430 -10.53 -14.41 -22.74
CA TRP A 430 -10.14 -14.99 -21.47
C TRP A 430 -10.98 -16.24 -21.18
N PRO A 431 -10.35 -17.41 -20.93
CA PRO A 431 -11.06 -18.60 -20.50
C PRO A 431 -11.85 -18.35 -19.21
N SER A 432 -13.09 -18.82 -19.14
CA SER A 432 -13.91 -18.68 -17.92
C SER A 432 -13.27 -19.35 -16.69
N SER A 433 -12.42 -20.36 -16.90
CA SER A 433 -11.72 -21.09 -15.85
C SER A 433 -10.68 -20.28 -15.07
N LEU A 434 -10.32 -19.09 -15.55
CA LEU A 434 -9.44 -18.18 -14.80
C LEU A 434 -10.13 -17.58 -13.57
N PHE A 435 -11.46 -17.50 -13.60
CA PHE A 435 -12.23 -16.68 -12.70
C PHE A 435 -13.04 -17.55 -11.72
N SER A 436 -13.22 -17.04 -10.52
CA SER A 436 -14.10 -17.62 -9.50
C SER A 436 -15.50 -17.00 -9.54
N HIS A 437 -15.60 -15.68 -9.72
CA HIS A 437 -16.85 -14.92 -9.74
C HIS A 437 -17.24 -14.46 -11.14
N LEU A 438 -16.26 -13.94 -11.92
CA LEU A 438 -16.51 -13.64 -13.35
C LEU A 438 -16.75 -14.92 -14.17
N ALA A 439 -16.60 -16.11 -13.58
CA ALA A 439 -17.07 -17.33 -14.21
C ALA A 439 -18.58 -17.31 -14.48
N ASP A 440 -19.36 -16.60 -13.68
CA ASP A 440 -20.80 -16.45 -13.84
C ASP A 440 -21.15 -15.13 -14.54
N SER A 441 -20.83 -14.00 -13.91
CA SER A 441 -21.16 -12.65 -14.39
C SER A 441 -20.36 -11.56 -13.65
N ALA A 442 -20.38 -10.34 -14.19
CA ALA A 442 -19.88 -9.16 -13.52
C ALA A 442 -20.98 -8.52 -12.67
N THR A 443 -20.61 -8.01 -11.49
CA THR A 443 -21.51 -7.28 -10.58
C THR A 443 -21.32 -5.77 -10.67
N SER A 444 -20.26 -5.30 -11.32
CA SER A 444 -19.99 -3.88 -11.52
C SER A 444 -19.22 -3.65 -12.82
N VAL A 445 -19.57 -2.54 -13.49
CA VAL A 445 -18.89 -2.02 -14.68
C VAL A 445 -18.48 -0.59 -14.39
N GLN A 446 -17.22 -0.28 -14.70
CA GLN A 446 -16.66 1.05 -14.50
C GLN A 446 -15.86 1.48 -15.72
N PHE A 447 -15.81 2.79 -15.95
CA PHE A 447 -15.16 3.41 -17.10
C PHE A 447 -14.41 4.65 -16.64
N GLY A 448 -13.14 4.85 -17.03
CA GLY A 448 -12.43 6.05 -16.63
C GLY A 448 -10.94 6.03 -16.88
N GLY A 449 -10.27 7.00 -16.26
CA GLY A 449 -8.83 7.14 -16.28
C GLY A 449 -8.20 6.95 -14.91
N GLU A 450 -6.96 6.49 -14.94
CA GLU A 450 -6.09 6.36 -13.78
C GLU A 450 -4.69 6.83 -14.15
N ILE A 451 -4.00 7.42 -13.18
CA ILE A 451 -2.58 7.69 -13.25
C ILE A 451 -1.89 7.14 -12.02
N VAL A 452 -0.62 6.79 -12.14
CA VAL A 452 0.26 6.62 -10.98
C VAL A 452 0.93 7.95 -10.68
N ASN A 453 0.90 8.31 -9.41
CA ASN A 453 1.50 9.48 -8.82
C ASN A 453 2.60 9.03 -7.85
N ASN A 454 3.83 8.95 -8.36
CA ASN A 454 5.01 8.71 -7.54
C ASN A 454 5.57 10.04 -7.01
N GLY A 455 4.74 11.09 -6.89
CA GLY A 455 5.14 12.47 -6.61
C GLY A 455 6.26 12.55 -5.58
N THR A 456 7.41 13.05 -6.02
CA THR A 456 8.58 13.30 -5.18
C THR A 456 8.50 14.72 -4.63
N SER A 457 8.89 14.93 -3.36
CA SER A 457 9.06 16.28 -2.76
C SER A 457 7.80 17.06 -2.39
N GLY A 458 6.69 16.37 -2.06
CA GLY A 458 5.48 17.02 -1.50
C GLY A 458 4.67 17.86 -2.49
N VAL A 459 4.99 17.80 -3.78
CA VAL A 459 4.23 18.38 -4.89
C VAL A 459 3.52 17.28 -5.67
N HIS A 460 2.38 17.60 -6.28
CA HIS A 460 1.67 16.64 -7.12
C HIS A 460 2.50 16.24 -8.35
N THR A 461 2.30 15.03 -8.88
CA THR A 461 2.88 14.65 -10.17
C THR A 461 2.37 15.56 -11.30
N ALA A 462 3.26 15.83 -12.27
CA ALA A 462 2.93 16.47 -13.55
C ALA A 462 2.40 15.47 -14.61
N THR A 463 2.16 14.22 -14.24
CA THR A 463 1.54 13.23 -15.14
C THR A 463 0.14 13.68 -15.50
N GLN A 464 -0.11 13.74 -16.80
CA GLN A 464 -1.40 14.10 -17.37
C GLN A 464 -2.34 12.89 -17.36
N MET A 465 -3.62 13.11 -17.10
CA MET A 465 -4.66 12.10 -17.32
C MET A 465 -5.45 12.43 -18.59
N GLY A 466 -5.72 11.43 -19.42
CA GLY A 466 -6.49 11.60 -20.64
C GLY A 466 -5.74 12.51 -21.63
N SER A 467 -6.29 13.69 -21.92
CA SER A 467 -5.66 14.68 -22.79
C SER A 467 -4.70 15.62 -22.07
N GLY A 468 -4.65 15.57 -20.74
CA GLY A 468 -3.99 16.56 -19.90
C GLY A 468 -4.81 17.83 -19.64
N TYR A 469 -6.04 17.90 -20.15
CA TYR A 469 -6.96 19.02 -19.92
C TYR A 469 -8.16 18.58 -19.09
N PHE A 470 -8.73 19.54 -18.36
CA PHE A 470 -9.92 19.32 -17.55
C PHE A 470 -11.17 19.07 -18.40
N PRO A 471 -12.14 18.30 -17.88
CA PRO A 471 -13.31 17.90 -18.65
C PRO A 471 -14.18 19.07 -19.14
N GLU A 472 -14.13 20.22 -18.48
CA GLU A 472 -14.88 21.43 -18.83
C GLU A 472 -14.45 22.04 -20.17
N GLU A 473 -13.27 21.69 -20.70
CA GLU A 473 -12.83 22.11 -22.04
C GLU A 473 -13.62 21.43 -23.17
N GLY A 474 -14.21 20.26 -22.90
CA GLY A 474 -15.12 19.58 -23.81
C GLY A 474 -14.47 18.99 -25.07
N TYR A 475 -15.31 18.75 -26.09
CA TYR A 475 -14.92 18.03 -27.30
C TYR A 475 -13.75 18.68 -28.05
N ARG A 476 -12.84 17.83 -28.54
CA ARG A 476 -11.54 18.16 -29.18
C ARG A 476 -10.42 18.61 -28.24
N ARG A 477 -10.68 18.73 -26.95
CA ARG A 477 -9.72 19.28 -25.97
C ARG A 477 -9.56 18.39 -24.76
N ALA A 478 -10.68 18.02 -24.13
CA ALA A 478 -10.72 17.06 -23.04
C ALA A 478 -10.75 15.62 -23.59
N ALA A 479 -10.25 14.67 -22.79
CA ALA A 479 -10.45 13.26 -23.08
C ALA A 479 -11.89 12.85 -22.79
N TYR A 480 -12.40 11.86 -23.53
CA TYR A 480 -13.76 11.39 -23.36
C TYR A 480 -13.91 9.89 -23.62
N THR A 481 -14.95 9.34 -23.00
CA THR A 481 -15.50 8.03 -23.31
C THR A 481 -16.99 8.21 -23.58
N ARG A 482 -17.46 7.67 -24.71
CA ARG A 482 -18.85 7.84 -25.17
C ARG A 482 -19.47 6.52 -25.60
N ASN A 483 -20.77 6.54 -25.82
CA ASN A 483 -21.57 5.37 -26.16
C ASN A 483 -21.43 4.26 -25.12
N LEU A 484 -21.53 4.60 -23.83
CA LEU A 484 -21.42 3.62 -22.75
C LEU A 484 -22.61 2.65 -22.81
N GLN A 485 -22.31 1.37 -22.97
CA GLN A 485 -23.29 0.29 -23.00
C GLN A 485 -22.84 -0.90 -22.13
N VAL A 486 -23.81 -1.66 -21.64
CA VAL A 486 -23.61 -2.91 -20.92
C VAL A 486 -24.32 -4.05 -21.65
N VAL A 487 -23.83 -5.27 -21.44
CA VAL A 487 -24.39 -6.48 -22.06
C VAL A 487 -25.21 -7.24 -21.03
N ASP A 488 -26.43 -7.63 -21.37
CA ASP A 488 -27.31 -8.43 -20.51
C ASP A 488 -27.08 -9.95 -20.65
N ALA A 489 -27.84 -10.73 -19.88
CA ALA A 489 -27.82 -12.20 -19.91
C ALA A 489 -28.29 -12.83 -21.24
N ASN A 490 -28.78 -12.04 -22.20
CA ASN A 490 -29.16 -12.49 -23.55
C ASN A 490 -28.12 -12.06 -24.60
N ASN A 491 -26.95 -11.58 -24.17
CA ASN A 491 -25.94 -10.92 -25.01
C ASN A 491 -26.51 -9.74 -25.83
N THR A 492 -27.45 -8.98 -25.26
CA THR A 492 -28.00 -7.76 -25.85
C THR A 492 -27.37 -6.52 -25.22
N LEU A 493 -27.02 -5.55 -26.05
CA LEU A 493 -26.43 -4.28 -25.61
C LEU A 493 -27.52 -3.29 -25.15
N PHE A 494 -27.31 -2.68 -23.99
CA PHE A 494 -28.16 -1.64 -23.42
C PHE A 494 -27.37 -0.39 -23.07
N PRO A 495 -27.85 0.82 -23.43
CA PRO A 495 -27.23 2.06 -22.99
C PRO A 495 -27.26 2.19 -21.47
N VAL A 496 -26.12 2.59 -20.90
CA VAL A 496 -26.00 2.90 -19.46
C VAL A 496 -26.95 4.05 -19.12
N GLN A 497 -27.85 3.84 -18.15
CA GLN A 497 -28.87 4.82 -17.76
C GLN A 497 -28.40 5.75 -16.64
N SER A 498 -27.66 5.23 -15.66
CA SER A 498 -27.10 6.00 -14.54
C SER A 498 -25.62 5.70 -14.36
N LEU A 499 -24.86 6.75 -14.05
CA LEU A 499 -23.41 6.72 -13.87
C LEU A 499 -23.05 7.56 -12.63
N SER A 500 -22.47 6.91 -11.62
CA SER A 500 -21.87 7.56 -10.45
C SER A 500 -20.47 8.04 -10.77
N LEU A 501 -20.16 9.30 -10.55
CA LEU A 501 -18.82 9.84 -10.85
C LEU A 501 -17.96 9.88 -9.60
N THR A 502 -16.72 9.41 -9.72
CA THR A 502 -15.71 9.50 -8.66
C THR A 502 -14.44 10.11 -9.22
N ALA A 503 -13.91 11.12 -8.51
CA ALA A 503 -12.58 11.66 -8.74
C ALA A 503 -11.82 11.72 -7.41
N GLY A 504 -10.65 11.08 -7.33
CA GLY A 504 -9.86 11.02 -6.10
C GLY A 504 -9.34 12.40 -5.66
N LYS A 505 -8.91 13.22 -6.63
CA LYS A 505 -8.49 14.61 -6.42
C LYS A 505 -9.03 15.52 -7.53
N PRO A 506 -10.27 16.04 -7.37
CA PRO A 506 -10.94 16.84 -8.40
C PRO A 506 -10.16 18.06 -8.90
N ASN A 507 -9.31 18.65 -8.06
CA ASN A 507 -8.47 19.78 -8.46
C ASN A 507 -7.28 19.39 -9.35
N CYS A 508 -6.90 18.11 -9.38
CA CYS A 508 -5.78 17.59 -10.17
C CYS A 508 -6.31 16.90 -11.45
N TYR A 509 -7.35 16.08 -11.27
CA TYR A 509 -8.07 15.39 -12.33
C TYR A 509 -9.54 15.31 -11.95
N ASN A 510 -10.43 15.59 -12.89
CA ASN A 510 -11.87 15.52 -12.64
C ASN A 510 -12.61 14.84 -13.80
N ILE A 511 -13.90 14.62 -13.61
CA ILE A 511 -14.81 13.97 -14.55
C ILE A 511 -16.16 14.68 -14.57
N THR A 512 -16.76 14.82 -15.75
CA THR A 512 -18.13 15.33 -15.93
C THR A 512 -18.91 14.43 -16.88
N LYS A 513 -20.19 14.18 -16.59
CA LYS A 513 -21.05 13.32 -17.42
C LYS A 513 -22.02 14.11 -18.28
N GLY A 514 -22.43 13.52 -19.40
CA GLY A 514 -23.46 14.02 -20.29
C GLY A 514 -24.27 12.89 -20.92
N VAL A 515 -25.44 13.24 -21.45
CA VAL A 515 -26.30 12.33 -22.22
C VAL A 515 -26.90 13.11 -23.40
N ASN A 516 -26.74 12.59 -24.62
CA ASN A 516 -27.42 13.12 -25.81
C ASN A 516 -27.56 12.03 -26.89
N SER A 517 -28.27 12.34 -27.98
CA SER A 517 -28.53 11.38 -29.08
C SER A 517 -27.29 10.94 -29.84
N ASP A 518 -26.26 11.78 -29.90
CA ASP A 518 -25.11 11.59 -30.79
C ASP A 518 -23.98 10.81 -30.10
N TRP A 519 -23.91 10.89 -28.78
CA TRP A 519 -22.85 10.33 -27.93
C TRP A 519 -23.38 9.31 -26.92
N GLY A 520 -24.71 9.13 -26.84
CA GLY A 520 -25.34 8.37 -25.77
C GLY A 520 -24.97 8.94 -24.40
N THR A 521 -24.96 8.06 -23.40
CA THR A 521 -24.33 8.33 -22.11
C THR A 521 -22.82 8.38 -22.30
N HIS A 522 -22.20 9.46 -21.83
CA HIS A 522 -20.78 9.73 -22.00
C HIS A 522 -20.22 10.55 -20.84
N PHE A 523 -18.90 10.66 -20.77
CA PHE A 523 -18.22 11.58 -19.88
C PHE A 523 -16.96 12.16 -20.52
N PHE A 524 -16.61 13.36 -20.07
CA PHE A 524 -15.28 13.93 -20.26
C PHE A 524 -14.49 13.75 -18.97
N PHE A 525 -13.18 13.52 -19.07
CA PHE A 525 -12.30 13.36 -17.92
C PHE A 525 -10.88 13.83 -18.23
N GLY A 526 -10.11 14.05 -17.17
CA GLY A 526 -8.69 14.32 -17.27
C GLY A 526 -8.26 15.49 -16.42
N GLY A 527 -7.03 15.93 -16.66
CA GLY A 527 -6.42 17.05 -15.97
C GLY A 527 -4.90 17.03 -16.12
N PRO A 528 -4.23 18.15 -15.84
CA PRO A 528 -2.80 18.29 -16.02
C PRO A 528 -1.98 17.61 -14.90
N GLY A 529 -2.63 17.14 -13.83
CA GLY A 529 -1.96 16.81 -12.58
C GLY A 529 -1.55 18.09 -11.87
N ARG A 530 -0.24 18.33 -11.77
CA ARG A 530 0.31 19.50 -11.10
C ARG A 530 -0.09 20.82 -11.77
N SER A 531 -0.70 21.72 -10.99
CA SER A 531 -1.13 23.06 -11.41
C SER A 531 -1.27 24.00 -10.21
N ASP A 532 -1.59 25.28 -10.42
CA ASP A 532 -1.79 26.24 -9.32
C ASP A 532 -2.91 25.83 -8.34
N VAL A 533 -3.89 25.06 -8.82
CA VAL A 533 -5.01 24.54 -8.02
C VAL A 533 -4.77 23.12 -7.49
N CYS A 534 -3.70 22.46 -7.96
CA CYS A 534 -3.20 21.17 -7.49
C CYS A 534 -1.65 21.22 -7.40
N PRO A 535 -1.11 21.87 -6.36
CA PRO A 535 0.32 22.15 -6.24
C PRO A 535 1.21 20.91 -6.05
#